data_AF-A0A0M6WYR4-F1
#
_entry.id   AF-A0A0M6WYR4-F1
#
_cell.length_a   1.000
_cell.length_b   1.000
_cell.length_c   1.000
_cell.angle_alpha   90.00
_cell.angle_beta   90.00
_cell.angle_gamma   90.00
#
_symmetry.space_group_name_H-M   'P 1'
#
loop_
_entity.id
_entity.type
_entity.pdbx_description
1 polymer ?
#
loop_
_entity_poly.entity_id
_entity_poly.type
_entity_poly.pdbx_seq_one_letter_code
_entity_poly.pdbx_strand_id
1 'polypeptide(L)'
;MKAGEIVDVGTTAELVKQIEGKVWNCTIPASKLPECEMRLHIINQRGEDHNQVSIRYLSEHSEIDGSVTTEPRLEDLYLWLFPQTDLEKEDR
;
A
#
# COMPACT_ATOMS: atom_id res chain seq x y z
N MET A 1 -28.28 18.94 0.75
CA MET A 1 -27.97 20.36 0.44
C MET A 1 -28.39 21.22 1.62
N LYS A 2 -27.44 21.76 2.38
CA LYS A 2 -27.65 22.94 3.22
C LYS A 2 -26.50 23.92 2.95
N ALA A 3 -26.87 25.13 2.56
CA ALA A 3 -26.18 26.37 2.88
C ALA A 3 -24.63 26.36 2.91
N GLY A 4 -23.96 26.10 1.77
CA GLY A 4 -22.53 26.38 1.66
C GLY A 4 -21.65 25.64 2.66
N GLU A 5 -22.04 24.43 3.07
CA GLU A 5 -21.13 23.52 3.75
C GLU A 5 -19.97 23.24 2.80
N ILE A 6 -18.75 23.55 3.27
CA ILE A 6 -17.55 22.86 2.79
C ILE A 6 -17.96 21.40 2.72
N VAL A 7 -17.91 20.81 1.53
CA VAL A 7 -17.96 19.36 1.40
C VAL A 7 -16.75 18.92 2.21
N ASP A 8 -16.97 18.60 3.48
CA ASP A 8 -15.97 18.10 4.41
C ASP A 8 -15.66 16.71 3.85
N VAL A 9 -14.77 16.71 2.84
CA VAL A 9 -14.20 15.52 2.23
C VAL A 9 -13.50 14.86 3.40
N GLY A 10 -14.21 13.91 4.01
CA GLY A 10 -13.93 13.33 5.30
C GLY A 10 -12.44 13.24 5.57
N THR A 11 -12.02 13.75 6.73
CA THR A 11 -10.62 13.88 7.16
C THR A 11 -9.74 12.77 6.56
N THR A 12 -8.49 13.04 6.19
CA THR A 12 -7.54 12.05 5.65
C THR A 12 -7.70 10.62 6.20
N ALA A 13 -7.97 10.47 7.50
CA ALA A 13 -8.33 9.23 8.17
C ALA A 13 -9.53 8.45 7.56
N GLU A 14 -10.63 9.12 7.19
CA GLU A 14 -11.80 8.50 6.57
C GLU A 14 -11.54 8.00 5.15
N LEU A 15 -10.73 8.71 4.38
CA LEU A 15 -10.34 8.26 3.04
C LEU A 15 -9.52 6.98 3.10
N VAL A 16 -8.54 6.91 4.00
CA VAL A 16 -7.65 5.75 4.14
C VAL A 16 -8.33 4.54 4.78
N LYS A 17 -9.44 4.71 5.51
CA LYS A 17 -10.24 3.59 6.05
C LYS A 17 -10.70 2.60 4.99
N GLN A 18 -10.85 3.04 3.73
CA GLN A 18 -11.23 2.17 2.62
C GLN A 18 -10.22 1.05 2.34
N ILE A 19 -8.96 1.28 2.70
CA ILE A 19 -7.86 0.32 2.54
C ILE A 19 -7.32 -0.15 3.91
N GLU A 20 -8.07 0.09 4.98
CA GLU A 20 -7.75 -0.45 6.29
C GLU A 20 -7.75 -1.98 6.23
N GLY A 21 -6.71 -2.61 6.80
CA GLY A 21 -6.50 -4.05 6.69
C GLY A 21 -5.92 -4.51 5.35
N LYS A 22 -5.66 -3.60 4.39
CA LYS A 22 -5.06 -3.92 3.09
C LYS A 22 -3.60 -3.48 2.93
N VAL A 23 -3.08 -2.79 3.93
CA VAL A 23 -1.68 -2.34 3.97
C VAL A 23 -0.92 -3.21 4.93
N TRP A 24 0.14 -3.84 4.41
CA TRP A 24 0.93 -4.82 5.13
C TRP A 24 2.38 -4.37 5.18
N ASN A 25 3.04 -4.71 6.28
CA ASN A 25 4.47 -4.52 6.44
C ASN A 25 5.10 -5.83 6.91
N CYS A 26 6.21 -6.24 6.30
CA CYS A 26 6.99 -7.39 6.74
C CYS A 26 8.47 -7.16 6.48
N THR A 27 9.30 -7.93 7.17
CA THR A 27 10.74 -7.99 6.91
C THR A 27 11.07 -9.32 6.26
N ILE A 28 11.71 -9.26 5.10
CA ILE A 28 12.13 -10.43 4.33
C ILE A 28 13.64 -10.39 4.07
N PRO A 29 14.28 -11.53 3.80
CA PRO A 29 15.64 -11.54 3.28
C PRO A 29 15.70 -10.77 1.94
N ALA A 30 16.75 -9.97 1.73
CA ALA A 30 16.93 -9.21 0.49
C ALA A 30 16.93 -10.09 -0.77
N SER A 31 17.32 -11.35 -0.64
CA SER A 31 17.29 -12.35 -1.72
C SER A 31 15.88 -12.75 -2.16
N LYS A 32 14.85 -12.56 -1.33
CA LYS A 32 13.44 -12.84 -1.67
C LYS A 32 12.73 -11.64 -2.28
N LEU A 33 13.32 -10.45 -2.19
CA LEU A 33 12.69 -9.22 -2.69
C LEU A 33 12.23 -9.32 -4.16
N PRO A 34 13.05 -9.84 -5.12
CA PRO A 34 12.62 -9.93 -6.51
C PRO A 34 11.39 -10.85 -6.71
N GLU A 35 11.29 -11.94 -5.93
CA GLU A 35 10.12 -12.82 -5.98
C GLU A 35 8.86 -12.10 -5.47
N CYS A 36 9.01 -11.31 -4.41
CA CYS A 36 7.92 -10.52 -3.86
C CYS A 36 7.48 -9.40 -4.82
N GLU A 37 8.41 -8.69 -5.48
CA GLU A 37 8.09 -7.65 -6.46
C GLU A 37 7.28 -8.19 -7.65
N MET A 38 7.53 -9.43 -8.07
CA MET A 38 6.78 -10.05 -9.17
C MET A 38 5.35 -10.45 -8.79
N ARG A 39 5.07 -10.65 -7.50
CA ARG A 39 3.81 -11.19 -6.99
C ARG A 39 2.96 -10.15 -6.28
N LEU A 40 3.59 -9.15 -5.66
CA LEU A 40 2.99 -8.21 -4.74
C LEU A 40 3.17 -6.78 -5.22
N HIS A 41 2.16 -5.95 -4.92
CA HIS A 41 2.26 -4.52 -5.14
C HIS A 41 3.04 -3.89 -3.97
N ILE A 42 4.37 -3.96 -4.05
CA ILE A 42 5.27 -3.32 -3.09
C ILE A 42 5.27 -1.82 -3.34
N ILE A 43 4.91 -1.05 -2.33
CA ILE A 43 4.80 0.41 -2.40
C ILE A 43 5.93 1.14 -1.65
N ASN A 44 6.65 0.43 -0.78
CA ASN A 44 7.84 0.96 -0.12
C ASN A 44 8.79 -0.18 0.26
N GLN A 45 10.07 0.09 0.23
CA GLN A 45 11.12 -0.84 0.67
C GLN A 45 12.21 -0.07 1.41
N ARG A 46 12.69 -0.66 2.50
CA ARG A 46 13.76 -0.10 3.32
C ARG A 46 14.77 -1.21 3.63
N GLY A 47 16.03 -0.98 3.25
CA GLY A 47 17.12 -1.87 3.65
C GLY A 47 17.31 -1.85 5.15
N GLU A 48 17.49 -3.02 5.75
CA GLU A 48 17.77 -3.22 7.16
C GLU A 48 19.14 -3.90 7.34
N ASP A 49 19.59 -4.04 8.59
CA ASP A 49 20.78 -4.81 8.91
C ASP A 49 20.63 -6.31 8.57
N HIS A 50 21.76 -7.01 8.50
CA HIS A 50 21.82 -8.46 8.27
C HIS A 50 21.18 -8.94 6.95
N ASN A 51 21.30 -8.14 5.88
CA ASN A 51 20.82 -8.50 4.54
C ASN A 51 19.29 -8.73 4.50
N GLN A 52 18.57 -7.98 5.32
CA GLN A 52 17.12 -7.95 5.37
C GLN A 52 16.57 -6.67 4.74
N VAL A 53 15.32 -6.73 4.31
CA VAL A 53 14.59 -5.61 3.74
C VAL A 53 13.20 -5.60 4.37
N SER A 54 12.83 -4.46 4.95
CA SER A 54 11.46 -4.19 5.32
C SER A 54 10.70 -3.72 4.09
N ILE A 55 9.62 -4.41 3.75
CA ILE A 55 8.74 -4.04 2.64
C ILE A 55 7.37 -3.66 3.18
N ARG A 56 6.78 -2.66 2.53
CA ARG A 56 5.36 -2.32 2.66
C ARG A 56 4.69 -2.61 1.34
N TYR A 57 3.61 -3.36 1.40
CA TYR A 57 2.87 -3.77 0.20
C TYR A 57 1.36 -3.69 0.42
N LEU A 58 0.64 -3.63 -0.69
CA LEU A 58 -0.82 -3.58 -0.75
C LEU A 58 -1.38 -4.95 -1.16
N SER A 59 -2.31 -5.48 -0.38
CA SER A 59 -3.02 -6.73 -0.69
C SER A 59 -4.29 -6.86 0.14
N GLU A 60 -5.31 -7.54 -0.39
CA GLU A 60 -6.53 -7.87 0.37
C GLU A 60 -6.23 -8.81 1.57
N HIS A 61 -5.17 -9.61 1.48
CA HIS A 61 -4.78 -10.58 2.51
C HIS A 61 -3.27 -10.63 2.74
N SER A 62 -2.87 -11.22 3.87
CA SER A 62 -1.46 -11.46 4.19
C SER A 62 -0.86 -12.52 3.27
N GLU A 63 -0.05 -12.09 2.29
CA GLU A 63 0.63 -12.96 1.33
C GLU A 63 2.00 -13.48 1.82
N ILE A 64 2.56 -12.87 2.87
CA ILE A 64 3.86 -13.23 3.43
C ILE A 64 3.69 -13.60 4.91
N ASP A 65 4.28 -14.73 5.31
CA ASP A 65 4.34 -15.12 6.72
C ASP A 65 5.09 -14.07 7.55
N GLY A 66 4.45 -13.63 8.65
CA GLY A 66 4.99 -12.58 9.52
C GLY A 66 4.66 -11.15 9.07
N SER A 67 3.83 -10.97 8.03
CA SER A 67 3.26 -9.66 7.74
C SER A 67 2.33 -9.18 8.84
N VAL A 68 2.48 -7.91 9.17
CA VAL A 68 1.62 -7.20 10.10
C VAL A 68 0.81 -6.14 9.37
N THR A 69 -0.46 -6.03 9.71
CA THR A 69 -1.30 -4.92 9.24
C THR A 69 -0.75 -3.60 9.78
N THR A 70 -0.66 -2.59 8.93
CA THR A 70 -0.24 -1.24 9.32
C THR A 70 -1.33 -0.23 9.01
N GLU A 71 -1.32 0.89 9.74
CA GLU A 71 -2.22 1.99 9.46
C GLU A 71 -1.97 2.54 8.04
N PRO A 72 -3.03 2.67 7.22
CA PRO A 72 -2.94 3.17 5.86
C PRO A 72 -2.70 4.69 5.84
N ARG A 73 -1.97 5.14 4.82
CA ARG A 73 -1.67 6.55 4.54
C ARG A 73 -2.32 6.98 3.23
N LEU A 74 -2.39 8.28 2.99
CA LEU A 74 -2.91 8.81 1.71
C LEU A 74 -2.12 8.31 0.51
N GLU A 75 -0.79 8.17 0.65
CA GLU A 75 0.06 7.58 -0.37
C GLU A 75 -0.34 6.14 -0.69
N ASP A 76 -0.58 5.33 0.36
CA ASP A 76 -1.03 3.94 0.21
C ASP A 76 -2.39 3.90 -0.52
N LEU A 77 -3.32 4.81 -0.19
CA LEU A 77 -4.62 4.93 -0.86
C LEU A 77 -4.48 5.32 -2.34
N TYR A 78 -3.61 6.28 -2.63
CA TYR A 78 -3.35 6.70 -4.01
C TYR A 78 -2.82 5.53 -4.84
N LEU A 79 -1.84 4.80 -4.32
CA LEU A 79 -1.24 3.64 -5.00
C LEU A 79 -2.22 2.45 -5.08
N TRP A 80 -3.17 2.34 -4.16
CA TRP A 80 -4.25 1.35 -4.24
C TRP A 80 -5.24 1.65 -5.38
N LEU A 81 -5.66 2.91 -5.51
CA LEU A 81 -6.62 3.34 -6.53
C LEU A 81 -5.99 3.40 -7.93
N PHE A 82 -4.70 3.70 -8.00
CA PHE A 82 -3.95 3.86 -9.24
C PHE A 82 -2.71 2.96 -9.23
N PRO A 83 -2.89 1.63 -9.40
CA PRO A 83 -1.75 0.73 -9.48
C PRO A 83 -0.90 1.05 -10.70
N GLN A 84 0.42 1.01 -10.54
CA GLN A 84 1.37 1.40 -11.59
C GLN A 84 1.21 0.58 -12.89
N THR A 85 0.60 -0.59 -12.83
CA THR A 85 0.23 -1.43 -13.98
C THR A 85 -0.88 -0.84 -14.86
N ASP A 86 -1.73 0.05 -14.34
CA ASP A 86 -2.81 0.71 -15.09
C ASP A 86 -2.39 2.04 -15.73
N LEU A 87 -1.25 2.61 -15.34
CA LEU A 87 -0.65 3.78 -16.00
C LEU A 87 -0.20 3.49 -17.45
N GLU A 88 -0.10 2.22 -17.84
CA GLU A 88 0.16 1.81 -19.23
C GLU A 88 -1.13 1.67 -20.07
N LYS A 89 -2.33 1.87 -19.49
CA LYS A 89 -3.63 1.68 -20.17
C LYS A 89 -4.42 2.95 -20.45
N GLU A 90 -3.78 4.12 -20.46
CA GLU A 90 -4.36 5.34 -21.00
C GLU A 90 -3.68 5.75 -22.32
N ASP A 91 -3.62 4.81 -23.27
CA ASP A 91 -3.52 5.08 -24.71
C ASP A 91 -4.19 3.93 -25.47
N ARG A 92 -5.53 3.92 -25.52
CA ARG A 92 -6.28 3.26 -26.61
C ARG A 92 -7.70 3.77 -26.79
#